data_AF-A0A3C0DSH1-F1
#
_entry.id   AF-A0A3C0DSH1-F1
#
_cell.length_a   1.000
_cell.length_b   1.000
_cell.length_c   1.000
_cell.angle_alpha   90.00
_cell.angle_beta   90.00
_cell.angle_gamma   90.00
#
_symmetry.space_group_name_H-M   'P 1'
#
loop_
_entity.id
_entity.type
_entity.pdbx_description
1 polymer ?
#
loop_
_entity_poly.entity_id
_entity_poly.type
_entity_poly.pdbx_seq_one_letter_code
_entity_poly.pdbx_strand_id
1 'polypeptide(L)' 'ERLAERLAERLAERLVGSGEPKKVLVSESGIHTRADVERLEVCGSSAILVGTSLMRQPDINAKITELLS' A
#
# COMPACT_ATOMS: atom_id res chain seq x y z
N GLU A 1 -10.20 -10.39 3.37
CA GLU A 1 -8.98 -9.65 2.98
C GLU A 1 -8.53 -9.82 1.52
N ARG A 2 -8.69 -10.98 0.84
CA ARG A 2 -8.26 -11.17 -0.56
C ARG A 2 -8.96 -10.33 -1.66
N LEU A 3 -9.97 -9.53 -1.31
CA LEU A 3 -10.78 -8.79 -2.28
C LEU A 3 -10.13 -7.45 -2.67
N ALA A 4 -9.49 -6.78 -1.72
CA ALA A 4 -8.75 -5.54 -1.94
C ALA A 4 -7.49 -5.77 -2.79
N GLU A 5 -6.74 -6.83 -2.46
CA GLU A 5 -5.57 -7.29 -3.22
C GLU A 5 -5.91 -7.57 -4.69
N ARG A 6 -6.95 -8.40 -4.94
CA ARG A 6 -7.41 -8.70 -6.31
C ARG A 6 -7.93 -7.47 -7.06
N LEU A 7 -8.46 -6.48 -6.35
CA LEU A 7 -8.88 -5.23 -6.97
C LEU A 7 -7.66 -4.39 -7.35
N ALA A 8 -6.65 -4.32 -6.48
CA ALA A 8 -5.40 -3.62 -6.74
C ALA A 8 -4.70 -4.20 -7.98
N GLU A 9 -4.58 -5.52 -8.09
CA GLU A 9 -3.99 -6.22 -9.24
C GLU A 9 -4.70 -5.83 -10.54
N ARG A 10 -6.03 -5.96 -10.56
CA ARG A 10 -6.85 -5.64 -11.74
C ARG A 10 -6.81 -4.16 -12.12
N LEU A 11 -6.72 -3.26 -11.15
CA LEU A 11 -6.61 -1.83 -11.41
C LEU A 11 -5.23 -1.49 -11.96
N ALA A 12 -4.16 -2.04 -11.39
CA ALA A 12 -2.80 -1.85 -11.88
C ALA A 12 -2.67 -2.28 -13.35
N GLU A 13 -3.17 -3.47 -13.71
CA GLU A 13 -3.21 -3.94 -15.11
C GLU A 13 -3.94 -2.99 -16.05
N ARG A 14 -5.10 -2.44 -15.62
CA ARG A 14 -5.88 -1.49 -16.43
C ARG A 14 -5.18 -0.15 -16.63
N LEU A 15 -4.41 0.30 -15.64
CA LEU A 15 -3.76 1.60 -15.66
C LEU A 15 -2.50 1.63 -16.55
N VAL A 16 -1.82 0.48 -16.73
CA VAL A 16 -0.65 0.39 -17.62
C VAL A 16 -1.02 0.59 -19.10
N GLY A 17 -2.27 0.34 -19.49
CA GLY A 17 -2.72 0.39 -20.89
C GLY A 17 -3.62 1.56 -21.30
N SER A 18 -3.97 2.49 -20.40
CA SER A 18 -5.07 3.44 -20.66
C SER A 18 -4.68 4.72 -21.42
N GLY A 19 -3.39 5.01 -21.62
CA GLY A 19 -2.92 6.26 -22.25
C GLY A 19 -3.24 7.53 -21.46
N GLU A 20 -3.80 7.39 -20.24
CA GLU A 20 -4.11 8.48 -19.32
C GLU A 20 -2.85 8.95 -18.57
N PRO A 21 -2.88 10.14 -17.94
CA PRO A 21 -1.81 10.58 -17.04
C PRO A 21 -1.51 9.52 -15.98
N LYS A 22 -0.24 9.37 -15.62
CA LYS A 22 0.21 8.37 -14.64
C LYS A 22 -0.57 8.53 -13.33
N LYS A 23 -1.44 7.56 -13.02
CA LYS A 23 -2.19 7.49 -11.76
C LYS A 23 -1.35 6.71 -10.74
N VAL A 24 -1.46 7.09 -9.47
CA VAL A 24 -0.83 6.39 -8.34
C VAL A 24 -1.91 5.58 -7.65
N LEU A 25 -1.71 4.26 -7.56
CA LEU A 25 -2.58 3.40 -6.76
C LEU A 25 -2.12 3.45 -5.31
N VAL A 26 -2.98 3.97 -4.43
CA VAL A 26 -2.72 4.12 -2.99
C VAL A 26 -3.55 3.09 -2.23
N SER A 27 -2.91 2.20 -1.48
CA SER A 27 -3.60 1.31 -0.55
C SER A 27 -3.78 1.97 0.81
N GLU A 28 -4.97 1.84 1.39
CA GLU A 28 -5.25 2.25 2.77
C GLU A 28 -5.76 1.07 3.59
N SER A 29 -5.67 1.24 4.91
CA SER A 29 -6.20 0.31 5.93
C SER A 29 -5.48 -1.05 5.99
N GLY A 30 -5.43 -1.64 7.20
CA GLY A 30 -4.84 -2.98 7.41
C GLY A 30 -3.31 -3.06 7.28
N ILE A 31 -2.60 -1.93 7.34
CA ILE A 31 -1.13 -1.87 7.19
C ILE A 31 -0.50 -1.79 8.58
N HIS A 32 0.06 -2.90 9.04
CA HIS A 32 0.61 -3.01 10.38
C HIS A 32 2.08 -3.41 10.40
N THR A 33 2.56 -4.09 9.37
CA THR A 33 3.91 -4.67 9.31
C THR A 33 4.54 -4.46 7.93
N ARG A 34 5.85 -4.68 7.82
CA ARG A 34 6.56 -4.67 6.53
C ARG A 34 5.96 -5.67 5.53
N ALA A 35 5.60 -6.85 6.00
CA ALA A 35 4.99 -7.88 5.16
C ALA A 35 3.66 -7.44 4.53
N ASP A 36 2.88 -6.58 5.22
CA ASP A 36 1.67 -6.00 4.65
C ASP A 36 2.01 -5.08 3.47
N VAL A 37 3.06 -4.26 3.60
CA VAL A 37 3.53 -3.35 2.55
C VAL A 37 4.00 -4.13 1.33
N GLU A 38 4.86 -5.13 1.54
CA GLU A 38 5.40 -5.97 0.46
C GLU A 38 4.30 -6.69 -0.32
N ARG A 39 3.30 -7.21 0.39
CA ARG A 39 2.13 -7.83 -0.22
C ARG A 39 1.34 -6.85 -1.10
N LEU A 40 1.13 -5.62 -0.62
CA LEU A 40 0.42 -4.59 -1.39
C LEU A 40 1.21 -4.13 -2.62
N GLU A 41 2.54 -4.05 -2.49
CA GLU A 41 3.45 -3.75 -3.60
C GLU A 41 3.35 -4.83 -4.69
N VAL A 42 3.36 -6.11 -4.32
CA VAL A 42 3.15 -7.24 -5.25
C VAL A 42 1.79 -7.16 -5.94
N CYS A 43 0.74 -6.72 -5.24
CA CYS A 43 -0.58 -6.52 -5.83
C CYS A 43 -0.68 -5.25 -6.71
N GLY A 44 0.40 -4.48 -6.88
CA GLY A 44 0.47 -3.35 -7.80
C GLY A 44 0.21 -1.98 -7.18
N SER A 45 0.06 -1.89 -5.86
CA SER A 45 0.00 -0.59 -5.17
C SER A 45 1.36 0.10 -5.21
N SER A 46 1.35 1.38 -5.54
CA SER A 46 2.58 2.20 -5.67
C SER A 46 2.80 3.13 -4.48
N ALA A 47 1.82 3.21 -3.58
CA ALA A 47 1.89 4.00 -2.36
C ALA A 47 0.96 3.41 -1.29
N ILE A 48 1.23 3.78 -0.04
CA ILE A 48 0.42 3.40 1.11
C ILE A 48 -0.01 4.64 1.90
N LEU A 49 -1.22 4.60 2.46
CA LEU A 49 -1.71 5.60 3.40
C LEU A 49 -1.92 4.93 4.76
N VAL A 50 -1.14 5.39 5.75
CA VAL A 50 -1.06 4.77 7.07
C VAL A 50 -1.32 5.81 8.15
N GLY A 51 -2.36 5.59 8.95
CA GLY A 51 -2.71 6.47 10.08
C GLY A 51 -2.59 5.74 11.41
N THR A 52 -3.60 4.92 11.74
CA THR A 52 -3.76 4.31 13.06
C THR A 52 -2.56 3.51 13.55
N SER A 53 -1.87 2.75 12.68
CA SER A 53 -0.71 1.95 13.10
C SER A 53 0.52 2.80 13.38
N LEU A 54 0.67 3.98 12.77
CA LEU A 54 1.69 4.97 13.12
C LEU A 54 1.34 5.70 14.42
N MET A 55 0.11 6.21 14.52
CA MET A 55 -0.31 7.07 15.64
C MET A 55 -0.39 6.35 17.00
N ARG A 56 -0.45 5.02 16.99
CA ARG A 56 -0.44 4.21 18.22
C ARG A 56 0.96 3.91 18.76
N GLN A 57 2.01 4.24 18.02
CA GLN A 57 3.38 3.93 18.44
C GLN A 57 3.98 5.06 19.26
N PRO A 58 4.75 4.74 20.32
CA PRO A 58 5.50 5.73 21.07
C PRO A 58 6.63 6.35 20.23
N ASP A 59 7.19 5.59 19.28
CA ASP A 59 8.20 6.04 18.33
C ASP A 59 7.68 5.88 16.90
N ILE A 60 7.24 6.98 16.31
CA ILE A 60 6.73 7.02 14.93
C ILE A 60 7.86 6.76 13.92
N ASN A 61 9.08 7.24 14.18
CA ASN A 61 10.21 7.06 13.25
C ASN A 61 10.63 5.59 13.18
N ALA A 62 10.68 4.91 14.32
CA ALA A 62 10.92 3.47 14.36
C ALA A 62 9.85 2.72 13.56
N LYS A 63 8.58 3.10 13.68
CA LYS A 63 7.51 2.44 12.93
C LYS A 63 7.56 2.71 11.43
N ILE A 64 7.86 3.94 11.02
CA ILE A 64 8.08 4.27 9.61
C ILE A 64 9.24 3.44 9.05
N THR A 65 10.34 3.34 9.79
CA THR A 65 11.52 2.55 9.40
C THR A 65 11.15 1.09 9.22
N GLU A 66 10.39 0.51 10.16
CA GLU A 66 9.87 -0.87 10.05
C GLU A 66 9.02 -1.07 8.79
N LEU A 67 8.15 -0.12 8.44
CA LEU A 67 7.27 -0.27 7.28
C LEU A 67 8.00 -0.09 5.94
N LEU A 68 9.08 0.69 5.88
CA LEU A 68 9.74 1.09 4.64
C LEU A 68 11.08 0.39 4.35
N SER A 69 11.70 -0.26 5.34
CA SER A 69 13.01 -0.93 5.21
C SER A 69 12.85 -2.45 5.17
#